data_AF-A0A957BG42-F1
#
_entry.id   AF-A0A957BG42-F1
#
_cell.length_a   1.000
_cell.length_b   1.000
_cell.length_c   1.000
_cell.angle_alpha   90.00
_cell.angle_beta   90.00
_cell.angle_gamma   90.00
#
_symmetry.space_group_name_H-M   'P 1'
#
loop_
_entity.id
_entity.type
_entity.pdbx_description
1 polymer ?
#
loop_
_entity_poly.entity_id
_entity_poly.type
_entity_poly.pdbx_seq_one_letter_code
_entity_poly.pdbx_strand_id
1 'polypeptide(L)'
;QALQEKMTHSIRLAAEGAFWRKVAAEYTNISLMSAFLLDDAGRRFNQPLWQIYAFEQAELIYSLFKRNDTFNEYNSPTYYGVDLYALALWRKYGATDAYREMGAEMEAALWRDMADFYHAGMRNLCGPYDRSYGMDMTQYLALIGLWIGAVLPANQAPLPDISQPFDHAADFYFMPLVALVDSLPPDDVLPQLAAFEEDRFIERTIEPNRTVTAWLSDQLMLGAEADHLNEERTNQFHPATAHWITQDGSIGWLRMRSFTLVQAICKPYELHLSSRIEGETQYIFQISAAGIYKEQIAGHRWQLPGLTVELDRPETPFTVHQDGNTLRIKFASDRPVKLVFSR
;
A
#
# COMPACT_ATOMS: atom_id res chain seq x y z
N GLN A 1 4.67 33.16 -22.18
CA GLN A 1 6.14 33.28 -22.19
C GLN A 1 6.72 33.32 -20.77
N ALA A 2 6.44 34.33 -19.94
CA ALA A 2 6.98 34.41 -18.57
C ALA A 2 6.68 33.21 -17.65
N LEU A 3 5.50 32.57 -17.76
CA LEU A 3 5.17 31.38 -16.96
C LEU A 3 5.99 30.15 -17.38
N GLN A 4 6.16 29.92 -18.68
CA GLN A 4 6.94 28.79 -19.20
C GLN A 4 8.42 28.90 -18.79
N GLU A 5 8.97 30.11 -18.81
CA GLU A 5 10.33 30.39 -18.34
C GLU A 5 10.46 30.10 -16.85
N LYS A 6 9.49 30.55 -16.03
CA LYS A 6 9.46 30.25 -14.59
C LYS A 6 9.36 28.74 -14.32
N MET A 7 8.48 28.02 -15.02
CA MET A 7 8.36 26.56 -14.90
C MET A 7 9.66 25.85 -15.29
N THR A 8 10.29 26.28 -16.38
CA THR A 8 11.59 25.74 -16.83
C THR A 8 12.68 26.00 -15.80
N HIS A 9 12.72 27.19 -15.21
CA HIS A 9 13.64 27.52 -14.12
C HIS A 9 13.39 26.67 -12.87
N SER A 10 12.13 26.46 -12.48
CA SER A 10 11.77 25.59 -11.35
C SER A 10 12.22 24.14 -11.56
N ILE A 11 12.09 23.59 -12.78
CA ILE A 11 12.59 22.23 -13.09
C ILE A 11 14.11 22.17 -12.92
N ARG A 12 14.84 23.18 -13.38
CA ARG A 12 16.30 23.24 -13.20
C ARG A 12 16.71 23.26 -11.72
N LEU A 13 16.03 24.06 -10.90
CA LEU A 13 16.30 24.13 -9.46
C LEU A 13 15.96 22.80 -8.76
N ALA A 14 14.85 22.17 -9.14
CA ALA A 14 14.47 20.86 -8.61
C ALA A 14 15.51 19.79 -8.97
N ALA A 15 15.99 19.77 -10.21
CA ALA A 15 17.03 18.85 -10.67
C ALA A 15 18.36 19.09 -9.93
N GLU A 16 18.77 20.35 -9.75
CA GLU A 16 19.96 20.67 -8.96
C GLU A 16 19.83 20.17 -7.51
N GLY A 17 18.69 20.41 -6.87
CA GLY A 17 18.41 19.92 -5.53
C GLY A 17 18.42 18.39 -5.44
N ALA A 18 17.80 17.69 -6.40
CA ALA A 18 17.78 16.23 -6.46
C ALA A 18 19.20 15.65 -6.65
N PHE A 19 19.99 16.23 -7.55
CA PHE A 19 21.36 15.81 -7.83
C PHE A 19 22.28 15.95 -6.61
N TRP A 20 22.10 17.00 -5.80
CA TRP A 20 22.87 17.18 -4.57
C TRP A 20 22.34 16.34 -3.42
N ARG A 21 21.02 16.16 -3.32
CA ARG A 21 20.39 15.35 -2.27
C ARG A 21 20.77 13.87 -2.37
N LYS A 22 20.91 13.33 -3.60
CA LYS A 22 21.23 11.91 -3.88
C LYS A 22 20.45 10.94 -2.99
N VAL A 23 19.13 10.95 -3.15
CA VAL A 23 18.26 10.08 -2.35
C VAL A 23 18.67 8.62 -2.53
N ALA A 24 18.61 7.85 -1.44
CA ALA A 24 18.91 6.42 -1.44
C ALA A 24 18.00 5.68 -2.43
N ALA A 25 18.55 4.68 -3.13
CA ALA A 25 17.84 3.93 -4.17
C ALA A 25 16.64 3.16 -3.61
N GLU A 26 16.75 2.73 -2.36
CA GLU A 26 15.74 2.03 -1.56
C GLU A 26 14.53 2.91 -1.19
N TYR A 27 14.63 4.24 -1.34
CA TYR A 27 13.53 5.18 -1.08
C TYR A 27 12.59 5.28 -2.30
N THR A 28 12.19 4.12 -2.81
CA THR A 28 11.18 3.84 -3.85
C THR A 28 10.71 5.07 -4.64
N ASN A 29 9.58 5.68 -4.26
CA ASN A 29 8.91 6.72 -5.04
C ASN A 29 9.78 7.97 -5.30
N ILE A 30 10.48 8.48 -4.28
CA ILE A 30 11.33 9.67 -4.41
C ILE A 30 12.53 9.34 -5.31
N SER A 31 13.08 8.14 -5.17
CA SER A 31 14.21 7.67 -5.96
C SER A 31 13.84 7.52 -7.44
N LEU A 32 12.71 6.86 -7.74
CA LEU A 32 12.17 6.69 -9.09
C LEU A 32 11.93 8.04 -9.78
N MET A 33 11.26 8.96 -9.07
CA MET A 33 11.00 10.32 -9.55
C MET A 33 12.27 11.14 -9.76
N SER A 34 13.25 11.02 -8.85
CA SER A 34 14.51 11.75 -8.93
C SER A 34 15.36 11.30 -10.11
N ALA A 35 15.44 9.99 -10.37
CA ALA A 35 16.16 9.46 -11.51
C ALA A 35 15.56 9.98 -12.83
N PHE A 36 14.24 9.97 -12.98
CA PHE A 36 13.58 10.51 -14.18
C PHE A 36 13.82 12.01 -14.34
N LEU A 37 13.65 12.78 -13.25
CA LEU A 37 13.86 14.22 -13.26
C LEU A 37 15.28 14.58 -13.75
N LEU A 38 16.29 13.84 -13.27
CA LEU A 38 17.68 14.07 -13.63
C LEU A 38 18.01 13.60 -15.06
N ASP A 39 17.38 12.54 -15.55
CA ASP A 39 17.46 12.12 -16.95
C ASP A 39 16.94 13.23 -17.88
N ASP A 40 15.70 13.69 -17.65
CA ASP A 40 15.08 14.69 -18.51
C ASP A 40 15.75 16.07 -18.39
N ALA A 41 15.97 16.56 -17.17
CA ALA A 41 16.64 17.83 -16.95
C ALA A 41 18.09 17.81 -17.45
N GLY A 42 18.77 16.67 -17.32
CA GLY A 42 20.12 16.46 -17.81
C GLY A 42 20.23 16.67 -19.33
N ARG A 43 19.29 16.09 -20.10
CA ARG A 43 19.17 16.33 -21.54
C ARG A 43 18.77 17.78 -21.84
N ARG A 44 17.74 18.28 -21.16
CA ARG A 44 17.13 19.59 -21.43
C ARG A 44 18.06 20.77 -21.15
N PHE A 45 18.94 20.66 -20.17
CA PHE A 45 19.86 21.74 -19.75
C PHE A 45 21.33 21.45 -20.08
N ASN A 46 21.61 20.44 -20.90
CA ASN A 46 22.96 20.01 -21.29
C ASN A 46 23.87 19.76 -20.07
N GLN A 47 23.36 19.02 -19.08
CA GLN A 47 24.09 18.63 -17.86
C GLN A 47 24.47 17.14 -17.93
N PRO A 48 25.64 16.78 -18.46
CA PRO A 48 26.02 15.38 -18.67
C PRO A 48 26.15 14.61 -17.35
N LEU A 49 26.60 15.25 -16.26
CA LEU A 49 26.69 14.60 -14.95
C LEU A 49 25.33 14.19 -14.38
N TRP A 50 24.27 14.93 -14.69
CA TRP A 50 22.91 14.57 -14.26
C TRP A 50 22.42 13.33 -15.01
N GLN A 51 22.69 13.23 -16.32
CA GLN A 51 22.33 12.06 -17.13
C GLN A 51 23.09 10.80 -16.68
N ILE A 52 24.39 10.92 -16.43
CA ILE A 52 25.21 9.80 -15.93
C ILE A 52 24.65 9.29 -14.60
N TYR A 53 24.47 10.20 -13.64
CA TYR A 53 23.94 9.81 -12.33
C TYR A 53 22.51 9.27 -12.40
N ALA A 54 21.64 9.83 -13.25
CA ALA A 54 20.29 9.33 -13.45
C ALA A 54 20.27 7.88 -13.93
N PHE A 55 21.14 7.53 -14.87
CA PHE A 55 21.27 6.17 -15.39
C PHE A 55 21.84 5.21 -14.33
N GLU A 56 22.93 5.59 -13.64
CA GLU A 56 23.51 4.81 -12.55
C GLU A 56 22.51 4.55 -11.42
N GLN A 57 21.73 5.57 -11.05
CA GLN A 57 20.67 5.44 -10.05
C GLN A 57 19.56 4.50 -10.54
N ALA A 58 19.17 4.58 -11.81
CA ALA A 58 18.17 3.70 -12.39
C ALA A 58 18.61 2.23 -12.39
N GLU A 59 19.86 1.95 -12.77
CA GLU A 59 20.44 0.61 -12.69
C GLU A 59 20.46 0.08 -11.25
N LEU A 60 20.79 0.93 -10.28
CA LEU A 60 20.78 0.55 -8.86
C LEU A 60 19.36 0.24 -8.36
N ILE A 61 18.38 1.11 -8.66
CA ILE A 61 16.96 0.87 -8.31
C ILE A 61 16.49 -0.45 -8.93
N TYR A 62 16.74 -0.66 -10.22
CA TYR A 62 16.35 -1.88 -10.92
C TYR A 62 17.01 -3.12 -10.31
N SER A 63 18.31 -3.06 -10.02
CA SER A 63 19.05 -4.15 -9.36
C SER A 63 18.48 -4.50 -7.98
N LEU A 64 18.10 -3.50 -7.19
CA LEU A 64 17.44 -3.71 -5.89
C LEU A 64 16.06 -4.35 -6.07
N PHE A 65 15.24 -3.82 -6.97
CA PHE A 65 13.91 -4.33 -7.28
C PHE A 65 13.96 -5.81 -7.69
N LYS A 66 14.87 -6.16 -8.62
CA LYS A 66 15.03 -7.51 -9.17
C LYS A 66 15.47 -8.56 -8.16
N ARG A 67 15.85 -8.20 -6.94
CA ARG A 67 16.14 -9.17 -5.87
C ARG A 67 14.91 -10.01 -5.53
N ASN A 68 13.74 -9.36 -5.50
CA ASN A 68 12.47 -9.97 -5.09
C ASN A 68 11.28 -9.58 -5.98
N ASP A 69 11.53 -8.88 -7.09
CA ASP A 69 10.51 -8.30 -7.99
C ASP A 69 9.50 -7.41 -7.26
N THR A 70 9.99 -6.65 -6.27
CA THR A 70 9.18 -5.70 -5.51
C THR A 70 9.99 -4.54 -4.96
N PHE A 71 9.30 -3.50 -4.50
CA PHE A 71 9.88 -2.32 -3.89
C PHE A 71 9.96 -2.43 -2.36
N ASN A 72 10.89 -1.68 -1.78
CA ASN A 72 11.09 -1.64 -0.32
C ASN A 72 9.94 -0.93 0.40
N GLU A 73 9.44 0.21 -0.09
CA GLU A 73 8.15 0.70 0.37
C GLU A 73 7.04 -0.15 -0.26
N TYR A 74 6.55 -1.14 0.50
CA TYR A 74 5.69 -2.20 0.01
C TYR A 74 4.21 -1.93 0.29
N ASN A 75 3.37 -2.32 -0.65
CA ASN A 75 1.90 -2.27 -0.60
C ASN A 75 1.36 -0.97 -0.02
N SER A 76 1.77 0.15 -0.59
CA SER A 76 1.40 1.49 -0.13
C SER A 76 0.39 2.11 -1.10
N PRO A 77 -0.94 2.09 -0.81
CA PRO A 77 -1.95 2.41 -1.84
C PRO A 77 -1.80 3.77 -2.51
N THR A 78 -1.37 4.80 -1.78
CA THR A 78 -1.07 6.11 -2.39
C THR A 78 0.26 6.08 -3.14
N TYR A 79 1.32 5.50 -2.57
CA TYR A 79 2.66 5.61 -3.15
C TYR A 79 2.90 4.68 -4.33
N TYR A 80 2.26 3.52 -4.40
CA TYR A 80 2.24 2.69 -5.61
C TYR A 80 1.69 3.46 -6.82
N GLY A 81 0.75 4.38 -6.62
CA GLY A 81 0.30 5.27 -7.69
C GLY A 81 1.34 6.31 -8.11
N VAL A 82 2.24 6.71 -7.21
CA VAL A 82 3.39 7.57 -7.56
C VAL A 82 4.46 6.75 -8.28
N ASP A 83 4.68 5.51 -7.87
CA ASP A 83 5.63 4.59 -8.50
C ASP A 83 5.21 4.29 -9.94
N LEU A 84 3.94 3.94 -10.17
CA LEU A 84 3.38 3.78 -11.52
C LEU A 84 3.58 5.05 -12.37
N TYR A 85 3.42 6.24 -11.79
CA TYR A 85 3.67 7.49 -12.51
C TYR A 85 5.13 7.62 -12.94
N ALA A 86 6.05 7.40 -12.01
CA ALA A 86 7.47 7.48 -12.28
C ALA A 86 7.90 6.44 -13.33
N LEU A 87 7.43 5.19 -13.21
CA LEU A 87 7.76 4.11 -14.13
C LEU A 87 7.16 4.34 -15.52
N ALA A 88 5.94 4.85 -15.62
CA ALA A 88 5.35 5.23 -16.90
C ALA A 88 6.14 6.38 -17.57
N LEU A 89 6.67 7.33 -16.79
CA LEU A 89 7.59 8.35 -17.30
C LEU A 89 8.89 7.73 -17.81
N TRP A 90 9.48 6.77 -17.09
CA TRP A 90 10.68 6.05 -17.53
C TRP A 90 10.42 5.32 -18.84
N ARG A 91 9.36 4.51 -18.91
CA ARG A 91 8.94 3.76 -20.10
C ARG A 91 8.73 4.67 -21.31
N LYS A 92 8.06 5.82 -21.12
CA LYS A 92 7.64 6.69 -22.23
C LYS A 92 8.71 7.69 -22.67
N TYR A 93 9.54 8.17 -21.74
CA TYR A 93 10.41 9.33 -21.98
C TYR A 93 11.88 9.14 -21.53
N GLY A 94 12.25 7.99 -20.96
CA GLY A 94 13.65 7.73 -20.58
C GLY A 94 14.61 7.88 -21.76
N ALA A 95 15.83 8.37 -21.54
CA ALA A 95 16.75 8.74 -22.61
C ALA A 95 17.19 7.56 -23.51
N THR A 96 17.35 6.37 -22.94
CA THR A 96 17.88 5.18 -23.63
C THR A 96 16.89 4.02 -23.64
N ASP A 97 17.06 3.07 -24.55
CA ASP A 97 16.23 1.85 -24.59
C ASP A 97 16.33 1.07 -23.28
N ALA A 98 17.54 0.85 -22.76
CA ALA A 98 17.75 0.18 -21.48
C ALA A 98 17.00 0.85 -20.31
N TYR A 99 16.98 2.19 -20.27
CA TYR A 99 16.23 2.93 -19.23
C TYR A 99 14.72 2.71 -19.35
N ARG A 100 14.20 2.75 -20.59
CA ARG A 100 12.78 2.50 -20.88
C ARG A 100 12.39 1.05 -20.57
N GLU A 101 13.25 0.09 -20.87
CA GLU A 101 13.07 -1.34 -20.57
C GLU A 101 13.01 -1.59 -19.07
N MET A 102 13.96 -1.05 -18.28
CA MET A 102 13.92 -1.15 -16.82
C MET A 102 12.60 -0.60 -16.24
N GLY A 103 12.15 0.56 -16.74
CA GLY A 103 10.88 1.17 -16.34
C GLY A 103 9.68 0.27 -16.68
N ALA A 104 9.61 -0.25 -17.90
CA ALA A 104 8.51 -1.09 -18.37
C ALA A 104 8.42 -2.42 -17.61
N GLU A 105 9.56 -3.06 -17.32
CA GLU A 105 9.60 -4.30 -16.56
C GLU A 105 9.14 -4.11 -15.12
N MET A 106 9.64 -3.08 -14.43
CA MET A 106 9.21 -2.76 -13.06
C MET A 106 7.74 -2.37 -13.00
N GLU A 107 7.24 -1.60 -13.99
CA GLU A 107 5.82 -1.23 -14.07
C GLU A 107 4.94 -2.47 -14.20
N ALA A 108 5.28 -3.38 -15.11
CA ALA A 108 4.53 -4.61 -15.34
C ALA A 108 4.55 -5.53 -14.11
N ALA A 109 5.68 -5.62 -13.40
CA ALA A 109 5.79 -6.39 -12.18
C ALA A 109 4.98 -5.78 -11.03
N LEU A 110 5.01 -4.45 -10.86
CA LEU A 110 4.19 -3.75 -9.86
C LEU A 110 2.69 -3.94 -10.11
N TRP A 111 2.25 -3.89 -11.37
CA TRP A 111 0.86 -4.18 -11.72
C TRP A 111 0.42 -5.58 -11.31
N ARG A 112 1.26 -6.59 -11.52
CA ARG A 112 0.98 -7.98 -11.14
C ARG A 112 0.96 -8.16 -9.62
N ASP A 113 1.96 -7.64 -8.92
CA ASP A 113 2.01 -7.70 -7.46
C ASP A 113 0.78 -7.02 -6.84
N MET A 114 0.40 -5.84 -7.33
CA MET A 114 -0.82 -5.17 -6.87
C MET A 114 -2.09 -5.99 -7.16
N ALA A 115 -2.19 -6.62 -8.33
CA ALA A 115 -3.34 -7.43 -8.72
C ALA A 115 -3.53 -8.64 -7.80
N ASP A 116 -2.44 -9.30 -7.40
CA ASP A 116 -2.47 -10.41 -6.44
C ASP A 116 -3.16 -9.96 -5.13
N PHE A 117 -2.84 -8.76 -4.63
CA PHE A 117 -3.41 -8.22 -3.38
C PHE A 117 -4.75 -7.52 -3.55
N TYR A 118 -5.24 -7.28 -4.77
CA TYR A 118 -6.47 -6.53 -5.01
C TYR A 118 -7.73 -7.41 -4.96
N HIS A 119 -8.71 -7.01 -4.14
CA HIS A 119 -10.01 -7.68 -4.09
C HIS A 119 -11.06 -6.87 -4.87
N ALA A 120 -11.36 -7.27 -6.11
CA ALA A 120 -12.31 -6.56 -6.98
C ALA A 120 -13.71 -6.40 -6.36
N GLY A 121 -14.22 -7.41 -5.66
CA GLY A 121 -15.52 -7.34 -4.96
C GLY A 121 -15.59 -6.28 -3.85
N MET A 122 -14.51 -6.12 -3.07
CA MET A 122 -14.42 -5.08 -2.03
C MET A 122 -13.91 -3.74 -2.58
N ARG A 123 -13.37 -3.73 -3.81
CA ARG A 123 -12.69 -2.60 -4.44
C ARG A 123 -11.63 -1.99 -3.51
N ASN A 124 -10.74 -2.85 -3.02
CA ASN A 124 -9.72 -2.46 -2.06
C ASN A 124 -8.50 -3.39 -2.14
N LEU A 125 -7.31 -2.87 -1.83
CA LEU A 125 -6.13 -3.72 -1.64
C LEU A 125 -6.20 -4.42 -0.28
N CYS A 126 -5.83 -5.70 -0.23
CA CYS A 126 -5.49 -6.38 1.00
C CYS A 126 -4.20 -5.79 1.56
N GLY A 127 -4.08 -5.67 2.89
CA GLY A 127 -2.81 -5.29 3.52
C GLY A 127 -1.78 -6.43 3.50
N PRO A 128 -0.67 -6.30 4.26
CA PRO A 128 -0.31 -5.22 5.17
C PRO A 128 0.05 -3.94 4.41
N TYR A 129 0.22 -2.80 5.08
CA TYR A 129 0.58 -1.55 4.41
C TYR A 129 1.79 -0.88 5.06
N ASP A 130 2.78 -0.50 4.25
CA ASP A 130 3.84 0.39 4.74
C ASP A 130 3.32 1.80 5.00
N ARG A 131 2.53 2.28 4.05
CA ARG A 131 1.89 3.59 4.08
C ARG A 131 0.45 3.47 3.63
N SER A 132 -0.47 3.62 4.58
CA SER A 132 -1.85 3.91 4.25
C SER A 132 -2.41 5.12 4.99
N TYR A 133 -3.24 5.86 4.28
CA TYR A 133 -3.95 7.04 4.76
C TYR A 133 -5.40 6.74 5.16
N GLY A 134 -5.96 5.65 4.64
CA GLY A 134 -7.25 5.10 5.00
C GLY A 134 -7.25 3.58 4.94
N MET A 135 -8.40 2.95 5.09
CA MET A 135 -8.52 1.49 5.03
C MET A 135 -9.49 1.03 3.94
N ASP A 136 -10.48 1.86 3.59
CA ASP A 136 -11.49 1.57 2.58
C ASP A 136 -11.37 2.57 1.42
N MET A 137 -10.77 2.14 0.32
CA MET A 137 -10.54 2.96 -0.88
C MET A 137 -11.84 3.40 -1.58
N THR A 138 -13.00 2.89 -1.16
CA THR A 138 -14.31 3.42 -1.58
C THR A 138 -14.76 4.63 -0.73
N GLN A 139 -14.00 4.98 0.32
CA GLN A 139 -14.30 6.09 1.24
C GLN A 139 -13.14 7.11 1.33
N TYR A 140 -11.93 6.75 0.92
CA TYR A 140 -10.81 7.68 0.74
C TYR A 140 -10.15 7.44 -0.61
N LEU A 141 -9.53 8.48 -1.18
CA LEU A 141 -8.78 8.33 -2.42
C LEU A 141 -7.35 7.88 -2.15
N ALA A 142 -6.97 6.74 -2.70
CA ALA A 142 -5.58 6.35 -2.90
C ALA A 142 -5.22 6.50 -4.40
N LEU A 143 -3.98 6.88 -4.72
CA LEU A 143 -3.60 7.14 -6.10
C LEU A 143 -3.73 5.92 -7.02
N ILE A 144 -3.49 4.69 -6.54
CA ILE A 144 -3.75 3.49 -7.35
C ILE A 144 -5.21 3.40 -7.83
N GLY A 145 -6.17 4.00 -7.11
CA GLY A 145 -7.56 4.04 -7.55
C GLY A 145 -7.74 4.84 -8.83
N LEU A 146 -6.92 5.88 -9.05
CA LEU A 146 -6.89 6.62 -10.32
C LEU A 146 -6.31 5.76 -11.45
N TRP A 147 -5.30 4.95 -11.16
CA TRP A 147 -4.66 4.06 -12.15
C TRP A 147 -5.59 2.94 -12.58
N ILE A 148 -6.25 2.28 -11.62
CA ILE A 148 -7.25 1.25 -11.88
C ILE A 148 -8.49 1.87 -12.55
N GLY A 149 -8.94 3.04 -12.08
CA GLY A 149 -10.06 3.78 -12.68
C GLY A 149 -9.81 4.32 -14.09
N ALA A 150 -8.56 4.38 -14.54
CA ALA A 150 -8.22 4.73 -15.92
C ALA A 150 -8.43 3.54 -16.90
N VAL A 151 -8.51 2.31 -16.40
CA VAL A 151 -8.62 1.08 -17.20
C VAL A 151 -9.87 0.26 -16.92
N LEU A 152 -10.58 0.55 -15.83
CA LEU A 152 -11.85 -0.05 -15.47
C LEU A 152 -12.98 0.99 -15.43
N PRO A 153 -14.25 0.56 -15.60
CA PRO A 153 -15.41 1.40 -15.29
C PRO A 153 -15.36 1.94 -13.86
N ALA A 154 -15.80 3.19 -13.66
CA ALA A 154 -15.73 3.86 -12.36
C ALA A 154 -16.45 3.12 -11.22
N ASN A 155 -17.51 2.36 -11.54
CA ASN A 155 -18.24 1.55 -10.55
C ASN A 155 -17.52 0.24 -10.16
N GLN A 156 -16.46 -0.14 -10.87
CA GLN A 156 -15.62 -1.30 -10.57
C GLN A 156 -14.27 -0.90 -9.96
N ALA A 157 -13.83 0.34 -10.19
CA ALA A 157 -12.60 0.88 -9.63
C ALA A 157 -12.75 1.22 -8.13
N PRO A 158 -11.64 1.20 -7.37
CA PRO A 158 -11.61 1.55 -5.95
C PRO A 158 -11.55 3.06 -5.80
N LEU A 159 -12.63 3.72 -6.23
CA LEU A 159 -12.82 5.15 -6.19
C LEU A 159 -13.94 5.50 -5.20
N PRO A 160 -13.78 6.57 -4.42
CA PRO A 160 -14.86 7.07 -3.58
C PRO A 160 -15.98 7.70 -4.40
N ASP A 161 -17.15 7.86 -3.78
CA ASP A 161 -18.24 8.64 -4.36
C ASP A 161 -17.84 10.12 -4.45
N ILE A 162 -17.48 10.55 -5.66
CA ILE A 162 -17.03 11.90 -5.95
C ILE A 162 -18.14 12.97 -5.80
N SER A 163 -19.39 12.57 -5.58
CA SER A 163 -20.49 13.50 -5.32
C SER A 163 -20.53 13.99 -3.87
N GLN A 164 -19.73 13.39 -2.97
CA GLN A 164 -19.66 13.71 -1.55
C GLN A 164 -18.23 14.10 -1.15
N PRO A 165 -18.03 14.75 0.01
CA PRO A 165 -16.70 14.85 0.62
C PRO A 165 -16.15 13.47 0.99
N PHE A 166 -14.87 13.23 0.69
CA PHE A 166 -14.14 12.03 1.07
C PHE A 166 -12.70 12.39 1.46
N ASP A 167 -12.05 11.49 2.19
CA ASP A 167 -10.69 11.70 2.68
C ASP A 167 -9.68 11.63 1.53
N HIS A 168 -8.58 12.36 1.67
CA HIS A 168 -7.50 12.39 0.66
C HIS A 168 -7.92 12.89 -0.73
N ALA A 169 -8.97 13.72 -0.83
CA ALA A 169 -9.46 14.26 -2.09
C ALA A 169 -8.44 15.06 -2.92
N ALA A 170 -7.39 15.60 -2.29
CA ALA A 170 -6.31 16.29 -3.00
C ALA A 170 -5.54 15.38 -3.97
N ASP A 171 -5.57 14.06 -3.76
CA ASP A 171 -4.92 13.08 -4.64
C ASP A 171 -5.56 13.09 -6.05
N PHE A 172 -6.78 13.63 -6.23
CA PHE A 172 -7.37 13.83 -7.57
C PHE A 172 -6.55 14.76 -8.47
N TYR A 173 -5.71 15.63 -7.91
CA TYR A 173 -4.82 16.48 -8.70
C TYR A 173 -3.81 15.67 -9.53
N PHE A 174 -3.63 14.38 -9.22
CA PHE A 174 -2.82 13.45 -10.01
C PHE A 174 -3.53 12.91 -11.25
N MET A 175 -4.86 13.00 -11.35
CA MET A 175 -5.63 12.41 -12.46
C MET A 175 -5.15 12.87 -13.84
N PRO A 176 -4.87 14.17 -14.10
CA PRO A 176 -4.33 14.58 -15.39
C PRO A 176 -2.97 13.95 -15.69
N LEU A 177 -2.15 13.67 -14.67
CA LEU A 177 -0.84 13.06 -14.84
C LEU A 177 -0.97 11.60 -15.30
N VAL A 178 -1.87 10.84 -14.67
CA VAL A 178 -2.20 9.46 -15.09
C VAL A 178 -2.65 9.43 -16.55
N ALA A 179 -3.55 10.35 -16.94
CA ALA A 179 -4.04 10.45 -18.31
C ALA A 179 -2.96 10.82 -19.35
N LEU A 180 -1.88 11.50 -18.95
CA LEU A 180 -0.79 11.91 -19.85
C LEU A 180 0.23 10.81 -20.13
N VAL A 181 0.44 9.90 -19.18
CA VAL A 181 1.46 8.84 -19.27
C VAL A 181 0.90 7.48 -19.67
N ASP A 182 -0.43 7.36 -19.71
CA ASP A 182 -1.21 6.17 -20.04
C ASP A 182 -1.04 5.04 -18.99
N SER A 183 -2.18 4.60 -18.43
CA SER A 183 -2.24 3.43 -17.56
C SER A 183 -2.23 2.16 -18.43
N LEU A 184 -1.14 1.39 -18.36
CA LEU A 184 -0.91 0.21 -19.22
C LEU A 184 -0.61 -1.05 -18.37
N PRO A 185 -1.59 -1.58 -17.62
CA PRO A 185 -1.43 -2.88 -16.99
C PRO A 185 -1.20 -3.97 -18.06
N PRO A 186 -0.40 -5.01 -17.75
CA PRO A 186 -0.31 -6.20 -18.60
C PRO A 186 -1.68 -6.85 -18.86
N ASP A 187 -1.83 -7.53 -20.00
CA ASP A 187 -3.08 -8.18 -20.40
C ASP A 187 -3.59 -9.19 -19.35
N ASP A 188 -2.68 -9.85 -18.62
CA ASP A 188 -2.99 -10.81 -17.56
C ASP A 188 -3.51 -10.18 -16.26
N VAL A 189 -3.39 -8.86 -16.11
CA VAL A 189 -3.78 -8.12 -14.90
C VAL A 189 -5.22 -7.62 -14.97
N LEU A 190 -5.69 -7.19 -16.16
CA LEU A 190 -7.03 -6.59 -16.31
C LEU A 190 -8.18 -7.50 -15.81
N PRO A 191 -8.21 -8.82 -16.10
CA PRO A 191 -9.26 -9.70 -15.60
C PRO A 191 -9.30 -9.75 -14.06
N GLN A 192 -8.13 -9.77 -13.41
CA GLN A 192 -8.02 -9.84 -11.95
C GLN A 192 -8.50 -8.56 -11.25
N LEU A 193 -8.29 -7.40 -11.88
CA LEU A 193 -8.81 -6.14 -11.39
C LEU A 193 -10.34 -6.04 -11.57
N ALA A 194 -10.88 -6.67 -12.62
CA ALA A 194 -12.31 -6.61 -12.93
C ALA A 194 -13.17 -7.56 -12.09
N ALA A 195 -12.63 -8.73 -11.70
CA ALA A 195 -13.38 -9.73 -10.96
C ALA A 195 -12.50 -10.49 -9.96
N PHE A 196 -13.09 -10.82 -8.81
CA PHE A 196 -12.51 -11.73 -7.83
C PHE A 196 -13.12 -13.12 -8.04
N GLU A 197 -12.31 -14.10 -8.44
CA GLU A 197 -12.80 -15.41 -8.85
C GLU A 197 -12.50 -16.53 -7.85
N GLU A 198 -11.36 -16.47 -7.17
CA GLU A 198 -10.91 -17.53 -6.27
C GLU A 198 -10.23 -17.01 -5.01
N ASP A 199 -10.45 -17.76 -3.94
CA ASP A 199 -9.71 -17.62 -2.70
C ASP A 199 -8.21 -17.85 -2.95
N ARG A 200 -7.36 -17.00 -2.36
CA ARG A 200 -5.91 -17.11 -2.55
C ARG A 200 -5.12 -16.75 -1.32
N PHE A 201 -4.07 -17.52 -1.10
CA PHE A 201 -3.02 -17.24 -0.13
C PHE A 201 -1.77 -16.74 -0.85
N ILE A 202 -1.20 -15.67 -0.35
CA ILE A 202 -0.02 -15.01 -0.92
C ILE A 202 1.05 -14.94 0.17
N GLU A 203 2.27 -15.29 -0.22
CA GLU A 203 3.48 -15.03 0.56
C GLU A 203 4.50 -14.34 -0.36
N ARG A 204 5.07 -13.23 0.10
CA ARG A 204 6.11 -12.49 -0.62
C ARG A 204 7.22 -12.09 0.34
N THR A 205 8.46 -12.28 -0.10
CA THR A 205 9.64 -11.78 0.61
C THR A 205 10.02 -10.44 0.03
N ILE A 206 10.00 -9.38 0.83
CA ILE A 206 10.41 -8.03 0.41
C ILE A 206 11.93 -7.91 0.51
N GLU A 207 12.49 -8.40 1.62
CA GLU A 207 13.92 -8.49 1.94
C GLU A 207 14.16 -9.75 2.79
N PRO A 208 15.40 -10.28 2.94
CA PRO A 208 15.67 -11.56 3.62
C PRO A 208 15.10 -11.74 5.05
N ASN A 209 14.65 -10.68 5.70
CA ASN A 209 14.05 -10.70 7.04
C ASN A 209 12.73 -9.91 7.11
N ARG A 210 12.07 -9.76 5.97
CA ARG A 210 10.84 -9.00 5.83
C ARG A 210 9.91 -9.71 4.86
N THR A 211 8.86 -10.31 5.39
CA THR A 211 7.92 -11.14 4.63
C THR A 211 6.51 -10.62 4.86
N VAL A 212 5.73 -10.59 3.79
CA VAL A 212 4.30 -10.31 3.85
C VAL A 212 3.52 -11.57 3.52
N THR A 213 2.38 -11.69 4.17
CA THR A 213 1.40 -12.74 3.91
C THR A 213 0.03 -12.11 3.75
N ALA A 214 -0.76 -12.62 2.81
CA ALA A 214 -2.15 -12.24 2.63
C ALA A 214 -3.03 -13.45 2.39
N TRP A 215 -4.26 -13.39 2.88
CA TRP A 215 -5.33 -14.31 2.57
C TRP A 215 -6.51 -13.51 2.04
N LEU A 216 -7.04 -13.87 0.88
CA LEU A 216 -8.23 -13.27 0.32
C LEU A 216 -9.24 -14.38 0.08
N SER A 217 -10.45 -14.22 0.61
CA SER A 217 -11.65 -14.98 0.25
C SER A 217 -12.71 -14.03 -0.30
N ASP A 218 -13.79 -14.58 -0.84
CA ASP A 218 -14.97 -13.85 -1.33
C ASP A 218 -15.48 -12.68 -0.45
N GLN A 219 -15.26 -12.79 0.86
CA GLN A 219 -15.91 -11.98 1.88
C GLN A 219 -14.98 -11.51 3.00
N LEU A 220 -13.72 -11.96 3.01
CA LEU A 220 -12.72 -11.61 4.00
C LEU A 220 -11.35 -11.51 3.34
N MET A 221 -10.61 -10.45 3.61
CA MET A 221 -9.19 -10.40 3.33
C MET A 221 -8.40 -10.08 4.60
N LEU A 222 -7.28 -10.78 4.79
CA LEU A 222 -6.35 -10.65 5.90
C LEU A 222 -4.97 -10.35 5.33
N GLY A 223 -4.30 -9.36 5.89
CA GLY A 223 -2.97 -8.95 5.44
C GLY A 223 -2.03 -8.76 6.61
N ALA A 224 -0.82 -9.31 6.54
CA ALA A 224 0.11 -9.31 7.64
C ALA A 224 1.59 -9.19 7.20
N GLU A 225 2.40 -8.48 7.98
CA GLU A 225 3.83 -8.30 7.78
C GLU A 225 4.65 -8.77 8.99
N ALA A 226 5.66 -9.60 8.71
CA ALA A 226 6.73 -9.94 9.62
C ALA A 226 8.00 -9.17 9.21
N ASP A 227 8.32 -8.10 9.91
CA ASP A 227 9.50 -7.24 9.65
C ASP A 227 10.47 -7.28 10.84
N HIS A 228 11.68 -7.77 10.60
CA HIS A 228 12.73 -7.86 11.61
C HIS A 228 13.79 -6.75 11.53
N LEU A 229 13.64 -5.77 10.64
CA LEU A 229 14.70 -4.82 10.29
C LEU A 229 14.57 -3.46 10.97
N ASN A 230 13.37 -3.09 11.40
CA ASN A 230 13.02 -1.69 11.40
C ASN A 230 12.41 -1.35 12.78
N GLU A 231 12.98 -0.40 13.54
CA GLU A 231 12.58 -0.12 14.94
C GLU A 231 11.56 1.02 15.07
N GLU A 232 11.51 1.93 14.10
CA GLU A 232 10.58 3.07 14.09
C GLU A 232 9.42 2.83 13.11
N ARG A 233 8.19 3.06 13.55
CA ARG A 233 7.00 2.99 12.69
C ARG A 233 6.19 4.27 12.76
N THR A 234 5.71 4.69 11.61
CA THR A 234 4.83 5.84 11.50
C THR A 234 3.38 5.41 11.72
N ASN A 235 2.48 6.38 11.92
CA ASN A 235 1.05 6.11 12.01
C ASN A 235 0.45 5.53 10.72
N GLN A 236 1.17 5.54 9.60
CA GLN A 236 0.68 5.02 8.32
C GLN A 236 1.01 3.53 8.14
N PHE A 237 1.87 2.97 9.00
CA PHE A 237 2.27 1.57 8.95
C PHE A 237 1.23 0.68 9.64
N HIS A 238 0.78 -0.36 8.96
CA HIS A 238 -0.25 -1.29 9.42
C HIS A 238 0.22 -2.74 9.19
N PRO A 239 0.89 -3.36 10.19
CA PRO A 239 1.50 -4.68 10.04
C PRO A 239 0.47 -5.81 10.04
N ALA A 240 -0.75 -5.58 10.50
CA ALA A 240 -1.82 -6.56 10.47
C ALA A 240 -3.14 -5.86 10.16
N THR A 241 -3.88 -6.39 9.20
CA THR A 241 -5.11 -5.80 8.69
C THR A 241 -6.13 -6.88 8.37
N ALA A 242 -7.41 -6.52 8.43
CA ALA A 242 -8.49 -7.32 7.89
C ALA A 242 -9.54 -6.40 7.25
N HIS A 243 -10.20 -6.87 6.21
CA HIS A 243 -11.38 -6.24 5.62
C HIS A 243 -12.43 -7.28 5.32
N TRP A 244 -13.70 -6.96 5.51
CA TRP A 244 -14.79 -7.88 5.27
C TRP A 244 -16.04 -7.13 4.80
N ILE A 245 -16.93 -7.83 4.09
CA ILE A 245 -18.20 -7.27 3.62
C ILE A 245 -19.26 -7.43 4.69
N THR A 246 -19.74 -6.37 5.34
CA THR A 246 -20.80 -6.44 6.37
C THR A 246 -22.14 -6.90 5.80
N GLN A 247 -23.13 -7.17 6.67
CA GLN A 247 -24.45 -7.67 6.25
C GLN A 247 -25.22 -6.72 5.31
N ASP A 248 -24.97 -5.41 5.41
CA ASP A 248 -25.54 -4.38 4.54
C ASP A 248 -24.70 -4.11 3.28
N GLY A 249 -23.62 -4.89 3.06
CA GLY A 249 -22.73 -4.77 1.91
C GLY A 249 -21.63 -3.71 2.05
N SER A 250 -21.56 -2.96 3.16
CA SER A 250 -20.46 -2.03 3.41
C SER A 250 -19.15 -2.77 3.75
N ILE A 251 -18.02 -2.06 3.75
CA ILE A 251 -16.73 -2.65 4.14
C ILE A 251 -16.47 -2.37 5.62
N GLY A 252 -16.39 -3.45 6.40
CA GLY A 252 -15.77 -3.42 7.71
C GLY A 252 -14.26 -3.60 7.58
N TRP A 253 -13.48 -2.94 8.44
CA TRP A 253 -12.04 -3.11 8.48
C TRP A 253 -11.49 -3.13 9.90
N LEU A 254 -10.34 -3.78 10.04
CA LEU A 254 -9.53 -3.85 11.24
C LEU A 254 -8.09 -3.54 10.83
N ARG A 255 -7.41 -2.71 11.63
CA ARG A 255 -5.98 -2.47 11.50
C ARG A 255 -5.28 -2.51 12.83
N MET A 256 -4.09 -3.07 12.84
CA MET A 256 -3.18 -2.95 13.95
C MET A 256 -2.45 -1.60 13.89
N ARG A 257 -2.42 -0.90 15.02
CA ARG A 257 -1.57 0.26 15.26
C ARG A 257 -0.42 -0.22 16.12
N SER A 258 0.79 -0.27 15.57
CA SER A 258 1.98 -0.63 16.32
C SER A 258 2.95 0.52 16.41
N PHE A 259 3.47 0.76 17.61
CA PHE A 259 4.63 1.62 17.85
C PHE A 259 5.86 0.80 18.29
N THR A 260 5.74 -0.53 18.22
CA THR A 260 6.78 -1.49 18.58
C THR A 260 6.96 -2.52 17.45
N LEU A 261 8.08 -3.24 17.46
CA LEU A 261 8.37 -4.33 16.54
C LEU A 261 7.43 -5.53 16.76
N VAL A 262 6.29 -5.52 16.08
CA VAL A 262 5.34 -6.64 16.05
C VAL A 262 5.54 -7.41 14.76
N GLN A 263 5.58 -8.73 14.89
CA GLN A 263 5.61 -9.67 13.78
C GLN A 263 4.20 -10.18 13.56
N ALA A 264 3.67 -10.02 12.35
CA ALA A 264 2.37 -10.52 11.99
C ALA A 264 2.48 -11.45 10.78
N ILE A 265 1.79 -12.59 10.85
CA ILE A 265 1.67 -13.54 9.75
C ILE A 265 0.20 -13.93 9.66
N CYS A 266 -0.36 -13.97 8.46
CA CYS A 266 -1.69 -14.51 8.25
C CYS A 266 -1.64 -15.93 7.69
N LYS A 267 -2.70 -16.69 7.96
CA LYS A 267 -3.06 -17.94 7.31
C LYS A 267 -4.53 -17.83 6.90
N PRO A 268 -5.08 -18.78 6.12
CA PRO A 268 -6.52 -18.80 5.87
C PRO A 268 -7.31 -18.65 7.18
N TYR A 269 -8.07 -17.56 7.28
CA TYR A 269 -8.92 -17.23 8.42
C TYR A 269 -8.20 -17.00 9.77
N GLU A 270 -6.88 -16.81 9.79
CA GLU A 270 -6.12 -16.58 11.03
C GLU A 270 -5.09 -15.45 10.89
N LEU A 271 -4.97 -14.61 11.92
CA LEU A 271 -3.83 -13.71 12.13
C LEU A 271 -3.02 -14.17 13.33
N HIS A 272 -1.71 -14.30 13.15
CA HIS A 272 -0.75 -14.70 14.16
C HIS A 272 0.17 -13.52 14.45
N LEU A 273 0.23 -13.10 15.70
CA LEU A 273 1.00 -11.95 16.15
C LEU A 273 2.04 -12.41 17.16
N SER A 274 3.24 -11.87 17.07
CA SER A 274 4.28 -12.07 18.07
C SER A 274 5.18 -10.86 18.18
N SER A 275 6.03 -10.84 19.19
CA SER A 275 7.02 -9.80 19.43
C SER A 275 8.37 -10.43 19.66
N ARG A 276 9.42 -9.71 19.25
CA ARG A 276 10.80 -10.08 19.58
C ARG A 276 11.28 -9.48 20.90
N ILE A 277 10.51 -8.53 21.44
CA ILE A 277 10.84 -7.88 22.70
C ILE A 277 10.53 -8.86 23.84
N GLU A 278 11.50 -9.05 24.74
CA GLU A 278 11.27 -9.83 25.96
C GLU A 278 10.21 -9.14 26.83
N GLY A 279 9.25 -9.94 27.32
CA GLY A 279 8.19 -9.46 28.20
C GLY A 279 6.89 -9.09 27.48
N GLU A 280 6.09 -8.25 28.13
CA GLU A 280 4.74 -7.97 27.69
C GLU A 280 4.72 -6.98 26.50
N THR A 281 4.11 -7.40 25.40
CA THR A 281 3.90 -6.55 24.22
C THR A 281 2.47 -6.04 24.18
N GLN A 282 2.31 -4.76 23.86
CA GLN A 282 1.02 -4.11 23.72
C GLN A 282 0.51 -4.21 22.28
N TYR A 283 -0.72 -4.72 22.13
CA TYR A 283 -1.43 -4.80 20.87
C TYR A 283 -2.56 -3.77 20.85
N ILE A 284 -2.64 -2.97 19.79
CA ILE A 284 -3.68 -1.95 19.61
C ILE A 284 -4.34 -2.19 18.26
N PHE A 285 -5.65 -2.43 18.28
CA PHE A 285 -6.48 -2.54 17.09
C PHE A 285 -7.41 -1.33 16.98
N GLN A 286 -7.55 -0.84 15.76
CA GLN A 286 -8.68 -0.01 15.38
C GLN A 286 -9.59 -0.84 14.48
N ILE A 287 -10.88 -0.85 14.78
CA ILE A 287 -11.89 -1.63 14.07
C ILE A 287 -13.01 -0.67 13.70
N SER A 288 -13.42 -0.65 12.44
CA SER A 288 -14.57 0.14 12.01
C SER A 288 -15.51 -0.71 11.17
N ALA A 289 -16.80 -0.55 11.42
CA ALA A 289 -17.88 -1.13 10.64
C ALA A 289 -19.17 -0.35 10.93
N ALA A 290 -20.09 -0.30 9.96
CA ALA A 290 -21.42 0.24 10.21
C ALA A 290 -22.15 -0.59 11.29
N GLY A 291 -22.72 0.09 12.29
CA GLY A 291 -23.45 -0.57 13.38
C GLY A 291 -22.58 -1.30 14.41
N ILE A 292 -21.30 -0.92 14.53
CA ILE A 292 -20.40 -1.46 15.55
C ILE A 292 -20.63 -0.80 16.93
N TYR A 293 -20.63 -1.61 17.98
CA TYR A 293 -20.82 -1.20 19.37
C TYR A 293 -19.82 -1.90 20.29
N LYS A 294 -19.30 -1.20 21.30
CA LYS A 294 -18.30 -1.77 22.22
C LYS A 294 -18.79 -3.02 22.95
N GLU A 295 -20.11 -3.16 23.16
CA GLU A 295 -20.73 -4.31 23.83
C GLU A 295 -20.56 -5.62 23.05
N GLN A 296 -20.22 -5.54 21.76
CA GLN A 296 -19.89 -6.69 20.92
C GLN A 296 -18.52 -7.30 21.25
N ILE A 297 -17.70 -6.62 22.05
CA ILE A 297 -16.36 -7.07 22.44
C ILE A 297 -16.46 -7.71 23.83
N ALA A 298 -16.48 -9.05 23.86
CA ALA A 298 -16.67 -9.83 25.09
C ALA A 298 -15.49 -10.79 25.32
N GLY A 299 -14.49 -10.36 26.09
CA GLY A 299 -13.34 -11.22 26.37
C GLY A 299 -12.52 -11.47 25.10
N HIS A 300 -12.31 -12.75 24.85
CA HIS A 300 -11.65 -13.24 23.65
C HIS A 300 -12.56 -13.30 22.42
N ARG A 301 -13.86 -13.04 22.53
CA ARG A 301 -14.79 -13.17 21.41
C ARG A 301 -15.38 -11.81 21.03
N TRP A 302 -15.14 -11.39 19.79
CA TRP A 302 -15.60 -10.12 19.24
C TRP A 302 -16.66 -10.41 18.17
N GLN A 303 -17.91 -10.03 18.44
CA GLN A 303 -19.05 -10.26 17.54
C GLN A 303 -19.32 -9.01 16.70
N LEU A 304 -18.45 -8.74 15.73
CA LEU A 304 -18.53 -7.58 14.86
C LEU A 304 -19.68 -7.74 13.83
N PRO A 305 -20.17 -6.65 13.24
CA PRO A 305 -21.16 -6.72 12.16
C PRO A 305 -20.69 -7.63 11.00
N GLY A 306 -21.29 -8.82 10.92
CA GLY A 306 -20.96 -9.83 9.89
C GLY A 306 -19.65 -10.60 10.13
N LEU A 307 -18.94 -10.44 11.24
CA LEU A 307 -17.66 -11.13 11.45
C LEU A 307 -17.49 -11.46 12.93
N THR A 308 -17.16 -12.70 13.24
CA THR A 308 -16.70 -13.11 14.56
C THR A 308 -15.18 -13.20 14.55
N VAL A 309 -14.53 -12.59 15.55
CA VAL A 309 -13.10 -12.73 15.79
C VAL A 309 -12.90 -13.36 17.17
N GLU A 310 -12.18 -14.48 17.22
CA GLU A 310 -11.84 -15.18 18.46
C GLU A 310 -10.34 -15.14 18.72
N LEU A 311 -9.95 -14.72 19.92
CA LEU A 311 -8.59 -14.70 20.38
C LEU A 311 -8.29 -16.02 21.10
N ASP A 312 -7.10 -16.59 20.90
CA ASP A 312 -6.62 -17.77 21.66
C ASP A 312 -6.25 -17.44 23.13
N ARG A 313 -6.82 -16.36 23.67
CA ARG A 313 -6.50 -15.78 24.97
C ARG A 313 -7.77 -15.40 25.73
N PRO A 314 -8.50 -16.37 26.32
CA PRO A 314 -9.79 -16.14 26.97
C PRO A 314 -9.75 -15.19 28.17
N GLU A 315 -8.59 -15.08 28.83
CA GLU A 315 -8.43 -14.31 30.07
C GLU A 315 -7.68 -12.98 29.90
N THR A 316 -7.32 -12.59 28.68
CA THR A 316 -6.56 -11.36 28.45
C THR A 316 -7.43 -10.12 28.72
N PRO A 317 -7.07 -9.27 29.70
CA PRO A 317 -7.78 -8.02 29.93
C PRO A 317 -7.60 -7.09 28.72
N PHE A 318 -8.67 -6.40 28.35
CA PHE A 318 -8.68 -5.46 27.24
C PHE A 318 -9.34 -4.15 27.65
N THR A 319 -8.97 -3.10 26.94
CA THR A 319 -9.61 -1.78 27.01
C THR A 319 -10.28 -1.51 25.68
N VAL A 320 -11.54 -1.09 25.71
CA VAL A 320 -12.31 -0.71 24.52
C VAL A 320 -12.72 0.74 24.64
N HIS A 321 -12.35 1.55 23.66
CA HIS A 321 -12.86 2.90 23.48
C HIS A 321 -13.66 2.95 22.18
N GLN A 322 -14.82 3.61 22.19
CA GLN A 322 -15.64 3.80 21.00
C GLN A 322 -15.69 5.28 20.63
N ASP A 323 -15.49 5.57 19.35
CA ASP A 323 -15.67 6.88 18.73
C ASP A 323 -16.45 6.72 17.42
N GLY A 324 -17.72 7.11 17.43
CA GLY A 324 -18.65 6.83 16.34
C GLY A 324 -18.68 5.33 15.96
N ASN A 325 -18.41 5.04 14.69
CA ASN A 325 -18.33 3.70 14.11
C ASN A 325 -16.93 3.08 14.20
N THR A 326 -16.05 3.58 15.07
CA THR A 326 -14.70 3.03 15.27
C THR A 326 -14.49 2.62 16.72
N LEU A 327 -14.05 1.37 16.92
CA LEU A 327 -13.54 0.88 18.19
C LEU A 327 -12.02 0.93 18.20
N ARG A 328 -11.44 1.31 19.33
CA ARG A 328 -10.03 1.11 19.66
C ARG A 328 -9.95 0.08 20.77
N ILE A 329 -9.41 -1.09 20.44
CA ILE A 329 -9.17 -2.18 21.39
C ILE A 329 -7.68 -2.22 21.71
N LYS A 330 -7.34 -2.27 23.00
CA LYS A 330 -5.95 -2.41 23.45
C LYS A 330 -5.85 -3.47 24.52
N PHE A 331 -4.89 -4.37 24.36
CA PHE A 331 -4.54 -5.42 25.29
C PHE A 331 -3.03 -5.69 25.25
N ALA A 332 -2.54 -6.55 26.14
CA ALA A 332 -1.14 -6.88 26.23
C ALA A 332 -0.95 -8.39 26.37
N SER A 333 0.19 -8.91 25.90
CA SER A 333 0.52 -10.34 25.97
C SER A 333 2.04 -10.54 25.99
N ASP A 334 2.50 -11.46 26.84
CA ASP A 334 3.90 -11.94 26.94
C ASP A 334 4.19 -13.12 25.99
N ARG A 335 3.17 -13.58 25.26
CA ARG A 335 3.22 -14.72 24.34
C ARG A 335 2.62 -14.35 22.98
N PRO A 336 2.90 -15.14 21.92
CA PRO A 336 2.21 -14.98 20.63
C PRO A 336 0.68 -14.97 20.80
N VAL A 337 -0.02 -14.25 19.94
CA VAL A 337 -1.48 -14.09 19.97
C VAL A 337 -2.04 -14.56 18.64
N LYS A 338 -3.09 -15.37 18.67
CA LYS A 338 -3.80 -15.80 17.48
C LYS A 338 -5.21 -15.24 17.47
N LEU A 339 -5.60 -14.62 16.36
CA LEU A 339 -6.96 -14.21 16.05
C LEU A 339 -7.51 -15.15 14.98
N VAL A 340 -8.66 -15.77 15.24
CA VAL A 340 -9.38 -16.63 14.31
C VAL A 340 -10.62 -15.89 13.82
N PHE A 341 -10.80 -15.84 12.51
CA PHE A 341 -11.87 -15.12 11.84
C PHE A 341 -12.91 -16.12 11.35
N SER A 342 -14.16 -15.95 11.75
CA SER A 342 -15.28 -16.79 11.30
C SER A 342 -16.49 -15.93 10.98
N ARG A 343 -17.30 -16.37 10.03
CA ARG A 343 -18.53 -15.68 9.62
C ARG A 343 -19.75 -16.49 10.01
#